data_AF-A0A7Y0HYW0-F1
#
_entry.id   AF-A0A7Y0HYW0-F1
#
_cell.length_a   1.000
_cell.length_b   1.000
_cell.length_c   1.000
_cell.angle_alpha   90.00
_cell.angle_beta   90.00
_cell.angle_gamma   90.00
#
_symmetry.space_group_name_H-M   'P 1'
#
loop_
_entity.id
_entity.type
_entity.pdbx_description
1 polymer ?
#
loop_
_entity_poly.entity_id
_entity_poly.type
_entity_poly.pdbx_seq_one_letter_code
_entity_poly.pdbx_strand_id
1 'polypeptide(L)' 'MDEKELVAELSNAQVVQDVLATAKKYGKELTFEQADKLFGHILQTKSDTADLDGDSLEGLVKETFGL' A
#
# COMPACT_ATOMS: atom_id res chain seq x y z
N MET A 1 14.80 -2.47 -5.21
CA MET A 1 13.48 -2.79 -4.66
C MET A 1 12.49 -2.02 -5.50
N ASP A 2 11.65 -2.71 -6.28
CA ASP A 2 10.70 -2.07 -7.18
C ASP A 2 9.48 -1.59 -6.39
N GLU A 3 9.58 -0.35 -5.90
CA GLU A 3 8.50 0.36 -5.21
C GLU A 3 7.20 0.36 -6.04
N LYS A 4 7.32 0.38 -7.37
CA LYS A 4 6.19 0.29 -8.30
C LYS A 4 5.48 -1.06 -8.27
N GLU A 5 6.22 -2.16 -8.12
CA GLU A 5 5.59 -3.48 -7.97
C GLU A 5 4.89 -3.59 -6.60
N LEU A 6 5.49 -3.04 -5.54
CA LEU A 6 4.90 -2.98 -4.21
C LEU A 6 3.58 -2.18 -4.24
N VAL A 7 3.59 -1.00 -4.85
CA VAL A 7 2.42 -0.14 -5.03
C VAL A 7 1.35 -0.80 -5.89
N ALA A 8 1.74 -1.50 -6.96
CA ALA A 8 0.79 -2.22 -7.81
C ALA A 8 0.11 -3.39 -7.08
N GLU A 9 0.85 -4.17 -6.28
CA GLU A 9 0.28 -5.27 -5.48
C GLU A 9 -0.59 -4.73 -4.35
N LEU A 10 -0.15 -3.68 -3.66
CA LEU A 10 -0.92 -3.01 -2.61
C LEU A 10 -2.20 -2.37 -3.17
N SER A 11 -2.12 -1.73 -4.34
CA SER A 11 -3.28 -1.19 -5.04
C SER A 11 -4.23 -2.29 -5.50
N ASN A 12 -3.78 -3.53 -5.71
CA ASN A 12 -4.68 -4.66 -5.99
C ASN A 12 -5.18 -5.40 -4.74
N ALA A 13 -4.69 -5.05 -3.54
CA ALA A 13 -5.15 -5.64 -2.29
C ALA A 13 -6.67 -5.47 -2.11
N GLN A 14 -7.32 -6.55 -1.67
CA GLN A 14 -8.75 -6.56 -1.35
C GLN A 14 -9.01 -6.58 0.15
N VAL A 15 -8.05 -7.05 0.94
CA VAL A 15 -8.13 -7.07 2.41
C VAL A 15 -6.81 -6.66 3.05
N VAL A 16 -6.86 -6.26 4.32
CA VAL A 16 -5.68 -5.94 5.15
C VAL A 16 -4.65 -7.07 5.16
N GLN A 17 -5.09 -8.32 5.03
CA GLN A 17 -4.20 -9.49 4.95
C GLN A 17 -3.34 -9.50 3.68
N ASP A 18 -3.85 -9.01 2.55
CA ASP A 18 -3.06 -8.88 1.32
C ASP A 18 -1.96 -7.83 1.49
N VAL A 19 -2.27 -6.73 2.19
CA VAL A 19 -1.29 -5.67 2.52
C VAL A 19 -0.18 -6.23 3.41
N LEU A 20 -0.54 -7.01 4.44
CA LEU A 20 0.43 -7.69 5.32
C LEU A 20 1.28 -8.71 4.57
N ALA A 21 0.66 -9.53 3.71
CA ALA A 21 1.35 -10.54 2.92
C ALA A 21 2.32 -9.90 1.93
N THR A 22 1.86 -8.85 1.25
CA THR A 22 2.68 -8.04 0.34
C THR A 22 3.84 -7.42 1.10
N ALA A 23 3.60 -6.69 2.20
CA ALA A 23 4.70 -6.11 2.97
C ALA A 23 5.74 -7.16 3.40
N LYS A 24 5.28 -8.31 3.89
CA LYS A 24 6.14 -9.42 4.31
C LYS A 24 6.95 -10.00 3.16
N LYS A 25 6.37 -10.12 1.96
CA LYS A 25 7.04 -10.55 0.72
C LYS A 25 8.20 -9.60 0.35
N TYR A 26 8.05 -8.31 0.64
CA TYR A 26 9.07 -7.29 0.43
C TYR A 26 10.01 -7.10 1.62
N GLY A 27 9.99 -8.00 2.60
CA GLY A 27 10.91 -8.00 3.75
C GLY A 27 10.55 -6.99 4.84
N LYS A 28 9.31 -6.48 4.84
CA LYS A 28 8.79 -5.56 5.86
C LYS A 28 7.66 -6.21 6.63
N GLU A 29 7.85 -6.35 7.94
CA GLU A 29 6.76 -6.68 8.85
C GLU A 29 6.00 -5.40 9.20
N LEU A 30 4.78 -5.29 8.68
CA LEU A 30 3.82 -4.29 9.14
C LEU A 30 2.98 -4.88 10.27
N THR A 31 2.60 -4.02 11.21
CA THR A 31 1.57 -4.39 12.18
C THR A 31 0.18 -4.33 11.55
N PHE A 32 -0.81 -4.98 12.18
CA PHE A 32 -2.20 -4.94 11.70
C PHE A 32 -2.72 -3.50 11.60
N GLU A 33 -2.37 -2.63 12.55
CA GLU A 33 -2.72 -1.19 12.51
C GLU A 33 -2.03 -0.45 11.36
N GLN A 34 -0.76 -0.77 11.06
CA GLN A 34 -0.07 -0.16 9.92
C GLN A 34 -0.66 -0.61 8.59
N ALA A 35 -0.98 -1.90 8.47
CA ALA A 35 -1.61 -2.46 7.30
C ALA A 35 -3.04 -1.95 7.12
N ASP A 36 -3.81 -1.79 8.20
CA ASP A 36 -5.16 -1.20 8.18
C ASP A 36 -5.12 0.26 7.75
N LYS A 37 -4.17 1.06 8.26
CA LYS A 37 -3.94 2.44 7.79
C LYS A 37 -3.56 2.51 6.31
N LEU A 38 -2.63 1.67 5.87
CA LEU A 38 -2.23 1.58 4.45
C LEU A 38 -3.42 1.20 3.58
N PHE A 39 -4.16 0.17 3.98
CA PHE A 39 -5.33 -0.31 3.27
C PHE A 39 -6.47 0.73 3.23
N GLY A 40 -6.70 1.42 4.35
CA GLY A 40 -7.65 2.53 4.44
C GLY A 40 -7.29 3.68 3.50
N HIS A 41 -6.01 4.04 3.42
CA HIS A 41 -5.55 5.03 2.45
C HIS A 41 -5.68 4.52 1.01
N ILE A 42 -5.31 3.27 0.72
CA ILE A 42 -5.48 2.67 -0.61
C ILE A 42 -6.96 2.69 -1.01
N LEU A 43 -7.88 2.40 -0.09
CA LEU A 43 -9.32 2.47 -0.31
C LEU A 43 -9.82 3.90 -0.50
N GLN A 44 -9.32 4.86 0.28
CA GLN A 44 -9.62 6.28 0.08
C GLN A 44 -9.13 6.74 -1.28
N THR A 45 -7.88 6.45 -1.64
CA THR A 45 -7.32 6.76 -2.97
C THR A 45 -8.12 6.05 -4.05
N LYS A 46 -8.52 4.78 -3.90
CA LYS A 46 -9.43 4.06 -4.82
C LYS A 46 -10.80 4.70 -4.99
N SER A 47 -11.33 5.29 -3.92
CA SER A 47 -12.64 5.93 -3.93
C SER A 47 -12.58 7.34 -4.52
N ASP A 48 -11.44 8.03 -4.36
CA ASP A 48 -11.13 9.34 -4.94
C ASP A 48 -10.63 9.22 -6.40
N THR A 49 -10.15 8.04 -6.80
CA THR A 49 -9.64 7.71 -8.15
C THR A 49 -10.75 7.38 -9.14
N ALA A 50 -11.56 8.39 -9.44
CA ALA A 50 -11.71 8.70 -10.86
C ALA A 50 -10.42 9.34 -11.44
N ASP A 51 -9.54 9.95 -10.61
CA ASP A 51 -8.46 10.82 -11.13
C ASP A 51 -7.07 10.81 -10.43
N LEU A 52 -6.81 10.12 -9.32
CA LEU A 52 -5.51 10.23 -8.62
C LEU A 52 -4.50 9.10 -8.94
N ASP A 53 -3.67 9.41 -9.92
CA ASP A 53 -2.37 8.81 -10.26
C ASP A 53 -1.64 8.14 -9.07
N GLY A 54 -0.97 7.01 -9.35
CA GLY A 54 -0.26 6.16 -8.39
C GLY A 54 0.79 6.86 -7.49
N ASP A 55 1.08 8.14 -7.74
CA ASP A 55 1.97 9.02 -6.98
C ASP A 55 1.57 9.14 -5.50
N SER A 56 0.27 9.21 -5.17
CA SER A 56 -0.19 9.29 -3.77
C SER A 56 0.07 7.99 -3.00
N LEU A 57 0.00 6.86 -3.69
CA LEU A 57 0.22 5.53 -3.12
C LEU A 57 1.71 5.24 -3.02
N GLU A 58 2.51 5.65 -4.01
CA GLU A 58 3.99 5.67 -3.96
C GLU A 58 4.50 6.49 -2.77
N GLY A 59 3.96 7.70 -2.55
CA GLY A 59 4.32 8.53 -1.40
C GLY A 59 4.01 7.86 -0.06
N LEU A 60 2.86 7.21 0.06
CA LEU A 60 2.47 6.52 1.28
C LEU A 60 3.33 5.29 1.57
N VAL A 61 3.65 4.55 0.51
CA VAL A 61 4.53 3.39 0.58
C VAL A 61 5.93 3.85 0.97
N LYS A 62 6.46 4.94 0.41
CA LYS A 62 7.71 5.54 0.88
C LYS A 62 7.66 5.92 2.35
N GLU A 63 6.58 6.55 2.81
CA GLU A 63 6.47 6.98 4.22
C GLU A 63 6.38 5.77 5.18
N THR A 64 5.63 4.74 4.78
CA THR A 64 5.42 3.55 5.62
C THR A 64 6.60 2.56 5.56
N PHE A 65 7.23 2.45 4.41
CA PHE A 65 8.35 1.54 4.15
C PHE A 65 9.73 2.23 4.26
N GLY A 66 9.80 3.55 4.42
CA GLY A 66 11.05 4.30 4.53
C GLY A 66 11.98 4.11 3.33
N LEU A 67 11.41 4.04 2.13
CA LEU A 67 12.11 3.88 0.84
C LEU A 67 12.55 5.21 0.24
#